data_AF-A0A652K1V6-F1
#
_entry.id   AF-A0A652K1V6-F1
#
_cell.length_a   1.000
_cell.length_b   1.000
_cell.length_c   1.000
_cell.angle_alpha   90.00
_cell.angle_beta   90.00
_cell.angle_gamma   90.00
#
_symmetry.space_group_name_H-M   'P 1'
#
loop_
_entity.id
_entity.type
_entity.pdbx_description
1 polymer ?
#
loop_
_entity_poly.entity_id
_entity_poly.type
_entity_poly.pdbx_seq_one_letter_code
_entity_poly.pdbx_strand_id
1 'polypeptide(L)'
;MARVTVFTLGGTISARGGDAARMSGREVLAELGGDHDIVLHDFRRVPSSTLTHADLAALAAEIRTTVAAGSGAVVVQGTDTLEETAFLLDLLCTTERPVVVTGAMRRPDLPGADGPANLAAALAVAADPACRDLGVLVVMADEIHAARHARKTHTTSVATFASPGTGPLGHVVEGAPRILFR
;
A
#
# COMPACT_ATOMS: atom_id res chain seq x y z
N MET A 1 12.10 -6.16 14.42
CA MET A 1 11.12 -5.86 13.36
C MET A 1 11.67 -6.43 12.06
N ALA A 2 10.87 -7.06 11.20
CA ALA A 2 11.35 -7.49 9.89
C ALA A 2 11.57 -6.25 9.00
N ARG A 3 12.62 -6.27 8.18
CA ARG A 3 12.88 -5.21 7.20
C ARG A 3 11.79 -5.19 6.15
N VAL A 4 11.28 -3.99 5.84
CA VAL A 4 10.27 -3.76 4.81
C VAL A 4 10.78 -2.73 3.80
N THR A 5 10.61 -3.00 2.52
CA THR A 5 10.90 -2.03 1.47
C THR A 5 9.65 -1.26 1.10
N VAL A 6 9.74 0.07 1.06
CA VAL A 6 8.63 0.96 0.72
C VAL A 6 8.89 1.58 -0.64
N PHE A 7 8.03 1.30 -1.61
CA PHE A 7 8.00 1.93 -2.93
C PHE A 7 6.97 3.06 -2.93
N THR A 8 7.39 4.27 -3.27
CA THR A 8 6.46 5.40 -3.41
C THR A 8 6.20 5.73 -4.87
N LEU A 9 4.93 5.96 -5.21
CA LEU A 9 4.47 6.27 -6.56
C LEU A 9 3.85 7.67 -6.67
N GLY A 10 3.50 8.29 -5.54
CA GLY A 10 2.83 9.58 -5.46
C GLY A 10 1.41 9.46 -4.89
N GLY A 11 0.47 10.19 -5.48
CA GLY A 11 -0.93 10.22 -5.04
C GLY A 11 -1.25 11.11 -3.84
N THR A 12 -2.50 11.05 -3.39
CA THR A 12 -3.05 11.91 -2.32
C THR A 12 -2.26 11.86 -1.03
N ILE A 13 -1.73 10.69 -0.65
CA ILE A 13 -0.91 10.49 0.55
C ILE A 13 0.37 11.33 0.59
N SER A 14 0.85 11.78 -0.57
CA SER A 14 2.02 12.66 -0.71
C SER A 14 1.65 14.06 -1.19
N ALA A 15 0.38 14.40 -1.39
CA ALA A 15 -0.01 15.72 -1.93
C ALA A 15 -0.10 16.78 -0.82
N ARG A 16 0.72 17.83 -0.85
CA ARG A 16 0.61 19.00 0.06
C ARG A 16 0.23 20.25 -0.72
N GLY A 17 -0.76 21.00 -0.24
CA GLY A 17 -1.30 22.15 -0.99
C GLY A 17 -2.04 21.71 -2.27
N GLY A 18 -2.38 22.65 -3.16
CA GLY A 18 -2.99 22.32 -4.47
C GLY A 18 -2.10 21.41 -5.35
N ASP A 19 -2.55 21.07 -6.56
CA ASP A 19 -2.05 19.99 -7.44
C ASP A 19 -0.54 19.88 -7.75
N ALA A 20 0.31 20.81 -7.30
CA ALA A 20 1.69 20.92 -7.75
C ALA A 20 2.77 20.39 -6.77
N ALA A 21 2.55 20.39 -5.44
CA ALA A 21 3.59 19.98 -4.49
C ALA A 21 3.33 18.58 -3.94
N ARG A 22 4.16 17.61 -4.37
CA ARG A 22 4.18 16.24 -3.81
C ARG A 22 5.41 16.02 -2.94
N MET A 23 5.17 15.55 -1.73
CA MET A 23 6.15 15.06 -0.78
C MET A 23 7.02 13.96 -1.41
N SER A 24 8.28 13.93 -1.04
CA SER A 24 9.16 12.78 -1.21
C SER A 24 8.73 11.62 -0.34
N GLY A 25 9.16 10.40 -0.67
CA GLY A 25 8.87 9.26 0.20
C GLY A 25 9.48 9.39 1.59
N ARG A 26 10.61 10.11 1.72
CA ARG A 26 11.19 10.42 3.04
C ARG A 26 10.25 11.28 3.89
N GLU A 27 9.62 12.27 3.28
CA GLU A 27 8.65 13.11 3.97
C GLU A 27 7.38 12.33 4.32
N VAL A 28 6.90 11.44 3.45
CA VAL A 28 5.76 10.56 3.75
C VAL A 28 6.08 9.64 4.94
N LEU A 29 7.28 9.06 4.96
CA LEU A 29 7.73 8.19 6.06
C LEU A 29 7.93 8.96 7.37
N ALA A 30 8.33 10.23 7.32
CA ALA A 30 8.51 11.04 8.52
C ALA A 30 7.21 11.27 9.30
N GLU A 31 6.04 11.16 8.65
CA GLU A 31 4.72 11.32 9.29
C GLU A 31 4.30 10.10 10.14
N LEU A 32 4.90 8.92 9.94
CA LEU A 32 4.56 7.70 10.70
C LEU A 32 4.92 7.82 12.19
N GLY A 33 5.99 8.56 12.50
CA GLY A 33 6.65 8.48 13.79
C GLY A 33 7.27 7.10 14.06
N GLY A 34 7.99 6.96 15.19
CA GLY A 34 8.59 5.70 15.61
C GLY A 34 9.79 5.24 14.77
N ASP A 35 10.43 4.14 15.22
CA ASP A 35 11.55 3.51 14.53
C ASP A 35 11.07 2.32 13.71
N HIS A 36 11.30 2.37 12.40
CA HIS A 36 10.99 1.31 11.46
C HIS A 36 12.23 0.92 10.64
N ASP A 37 12.49 -0.38 10.45
CA ASP A 37 13.56 -0.87 9.55
C ASP A 37 13.02 -0.84 8.10
N ILE A 38 13.09 0.34 7.49
CA ILE A 38 12.55 0.63 6.15
C ILE A 38 13.67 0.91 5.16
N VAL A 39 13.59 0.25 4.00
CA VAL A 39 14.34 0.64 2.79
C VAL A 39 13.41 1.40 1.87
N LEU A 40 13.67 2.69 1.65
CA LEU A 40 12.83 3.53 0.79
C LEU A 40 13.31 3.50 -0.67
N HIS A 41 12.38 3.29 -1.59
CA HIS A 41 12.54 3.45 -3.03
C HIS A 41 11.53 4.49 -3.56
N ASP A 42 12.00 5.70 -3.86
CA ASP A 42 11.19 6.73 -4.54
C ASP A 42 11.06 6.36 -6.03
N PHE A 43 10.08 5.50 -6.35
CA PHE A 43 9.95 4.89 -7.68
C PHE A 43 9.34 5.85 -8.70
N ARG A 44 8.21 6.49 -8.35
CA ARG A 44 7.54 7.54 -9.15
C ARG A 44 6.92 8.60 -8.24
N ARG A 45 6.51 9.73 -8.82
CA ARG A 45 5.83 10.82 -8.09
C ARG A 45 4.71 11.47 -8.91
N VAL A 46 3.77 10.64 -9.35
CA VAL A 46 2.72 11.02 -10.31
C VAL A 46 1.32 10.70 -9.77
N PRO A 47 0.24 11.28 -10.32
CA PRO A 47 -1.12 10.79 -10.08
C PRO A 47 -1.24 9.34 -10.51
N SER A 48 -1.99 8.53 -9.76
CA SER A 48 -2.14 7.10 -10.07
C SER A 48 -2.79 6.86 -11.44
N SER A 49 -3.67 7.77 -11.88
CA SER A 49 -4.28 7.78 -13.21
C SER A 49 -3.31 7.97 -14.38
N THR A 50 -2.06 8.34 -14.11
CA THR A 50 -1.01 8.51 -15.14
C THR A 50 0.00 7.38 -15.16
N LEU A 51 -0.09 6.41 -14.25
CA LEU A 51 0.79 5.25 -14.23
C LEU A 51 0.52 4.38 -15.47
N THR A 52 1.60 4.02 -16.16
CA THR A 52 1.52 3.19 -17.36
C THR A 52 1.75 1.72 -17.02
N HIS A 53 1.32 0.82 -17.90
CA HIS A 53 1.66 -0.61 -17.78
C HIS A 53 3.18 -0.84 -17.73
N ALA A 54 3.98 0.00 -18.41
CA ALA A 54 5.43 -0.08 -18.36
C ALA A 54 5.99 0.30 -16.97
N ASP A 55 5.41 1.30 -16.32
CA ASP A 55 5.76 1.65 -14.94
C ASP A 55 5.42 0.50 -13.98
N LEU A 56 4.24 -0.10 -14.13
CA LEU A 56 3.81 -1.21 -13.28
C LEU A 56 4.63 -2.50 -13.52
N ALA A 57 5.02 -2.78 -14.76
CA ALA A 57 5.92 -3.90 -15.08
C ALA A 57 7.32 -3.70 -14.48
N ALA A 58 7.85 -2.46 -14.54
CA ALA A 58 9.13 -2.12 -13.92
C ALA A 58 9.04 -2.20 -12.39
N LEU A 59 7.94 -1.72 -11.79
CA LEU A 59 7.70 -1.84 -10.34
C LEU A 59 7.65 -3.31 -9.91
N ALA A 60 6.95 -4.17 -10.66
CA ALA A 60 6.90 -5.60 -10.38
C ALA A 60 8.31 -6.24 -10.40
N ALA A 61 9.19 -5.82 -11.31
CA ALA A 61 10.56 -6.33 -11.36
C ALA A 61 11.39 -5.95 -10.12
N GLU A 62 11.26 -4.70 -9.64
CA GLU A 62 11.91 -4.22 -8.42
C GLU A 62 11.37 -4.94 -7.16
N ILE A 63 10.05 -5.13 -7.10
CA ILE A 63 9.39 -5.87 -6.00
C ILE A 63 9.90 -7.31 -5.97
N ARG A 64 9.92 -8.02 -7.11
CA ARG A 64 10.43 -9.41 -7.18
C ARG A 64 11.88 -9.52 -6.69
N THR A 65 12.73 -8.57 -7.06
CA THR A 65 14.13 -8.53 -6.60
C THR A 65 14.22 -8.35 -5.09
N THR A 66 13.40 -7.46 -4.55
CA THR A 66 13.35 -7.14 -3.11
C THR A 66 12.83 -8.30 -2.27
N VAL A 67 11.74 -8.94 -2.69
CA VAL A 67 11.14 -10.05 -1.94
C VAL A 67 12.02 -11.30 -1.98
N ALA A 68 12.77 -11.51 -3.08
CA ALA A 68 13.77 -12.57 -3.16
C ALA A 68 14.93 -12.37 -2.14
N ALA A 69 15.24 -11.11 -1.79
CA ALA A 69 16.18 -10.78 -0.72
C ALA A 69 15.60 -10.94 0.70
N GLY A 70 14.34 -11.39 0.83
CA GLY A 70 13.70 -11.76 2.09
C GLY A 70 12.92 -10.66 2.80
N SER A 71 12.84 -9.45 2.22
CA SER A 71 12.07 -8.33 2.77
C SER A 71 10.62 -8.36 2.28
N GLY A 72 9.66 -7.95 3.13
CA GLY A 72 8.31 -7.61 2.65
C GLY A 72 8.31 -6.32 1.85
N ALA A 73 7.25 -6.04 1.09
CA ALA A 73 7.14 -4.82 0.29
C ALA A 73 5.83 -4.07 0.57
N VAL A 74 5.92 -2.73 0.65
CA VAL A 74 4.77 -1.83 0.66
C VAL A 74 4.86 -0.90 -0.55
N VAL A 75 3.76 -0.75 -1.27
CA VAL A 75 3.61 0.19 -2.39
C VAL A 75 2.64 1.28 -1.95
N VAL A 76 3.10 2.52 -2.00
CA VAL A 76 2.34 3.71 -1.62
C VAL A 76 1.92 4.46 -2.88
N GLN A 77 0.61 4.54 -3.13
CA GLN A 77 0.03 5.12 -4.35
C GLN A 77 -1.20 5.99 -4.08
N GLY A 78 -1.60 6.78 -5.08
CA GLY A 78 -2.95 7.33 -5.19
C GLY A 78 -4.02 6.26 -5.37
N THR A 79 -5.22 6.54 -4.88
CA THR A 79 -6.29 5.55 -4.75
C THR A 79 -7.11 5.33 -6.02
N ASP A 80 -7.00 6.17 -7.05
CA ASP A 80 -7.89 6.11 -8.22
C ASP A 80 -7.69 4.87 -9.07
N THR A 81 -6.47 4.31 -9.09
CA THR A 81 -6.11 3.12 -9.86
C THR A 81 -5.38 2.07 -9.01
N LEU A 82 -5.59 2.15 -7.69
CA LEU A 82 -4.92 1.29 -6.72
C LEU A 82 -5.35 -0.17 -6.90
N GLU A 83 -6.65 -0.42 -7.13
CA GLU A 83 -7.17 -1.78 -7.37
C GLU A 83 -6.57 -2.43 -8.61
N GLU A 84 -6.44 -1.71 -9.73
CA GLU A 84 -5.81 -2.27 -10.94
C GLU A 84 -4.32 -2.52 -10.74
N THR A 85 -3.62 -1.62 -10.03
CA THR A 85 -2.20 -1.79 -9.71
C THR A 85 -2.00 -3.01 -8.84
N ALA A 86 -2.78 -3.16 -7.77
CA ALA A 86 -2.69 -4.31 -6.87
C ALA A 86 -2.98 -5.61 -7.63
N PHE A 87 -4.01 -5.64 -8.47
CA PHE A 87 -4.35 -6.82 -9.26
C PHE A 87 -3.25 -7.19 -10.26
N LEU A 88 -2.67 -6.21 -10.97
CA LEU A 88 -1.56 -6.49 -11.90
C LEU A 88 -0.31 -7.00 -11.16
N LEU A 89 0.02 -6.43 -10.00
CA LEU A 89 1.11 -6.92 -9.18
C LEU A 89 0.86 -8.34 -8.68
N ASP A 90 -0.37 -8.70 -8.33
CA ASP A 90 -0.77 -10.05 -7.92
C ASP A 90 -0.46 -11.09 -9.00
N LEU A 91 -0.67 -10.72 -10.27
CA LEU A 91 -0.36 -11.57 -11.42
C LEU A 91 1.14 -11.64 -11.75
N LEU A 92 1.89 -10.55 -11.49
CA LEU A 92 3.29 -10.42 -11.91
C LEU A 92 4.30 -10.78 -10.82
N CYS A 93 3.88 -10.86 -9.55
CA CYS A 93 4.75 -11.06 -8.40
C CYS A 93 4.35 -12.34 -7.65
N THR A 94 4.77 -13.50 -8.16
CA THR A 94 4.65 -14.77 -7.41
C THR A 94 5.69 -14.79 -6.29
N THR A 95 5.24 -14.65 -5.04
CA THR A 95 6.11 -14.68 -3.86
C THR A 95 5.33 -15.10 -2.62
N GLU A 96 6.01 -15.79 -1.69
CA GLU A 96 5.45 -16.07 -0.37
C GLU A 96 5.51 -14.84 0.55
N ARG A 97 6.35 -13.85 0.22
CA ARG A 97 6.54 -12.65 1.04
C ARG A 97 5.37 -11.68 0.86
N PRO A 98 4.91 -11.03 1.95
CA PRO A 98 3.82 -10.08 1.83
C PRO A 98 4.19 -8.89 0.93
N VAL A 99 3.31 -8.59 -0.02
CA VAL A 99 3.35 -7.38 -0.84
C VAL A 99 2.05 -6.64 -0.61
N VAL A 100 2.13 -5.42 -0.08
CA VAL A 100 0.98 -4.63 0.33
C VAL A 100 0.91 -3.36 -0.50
N VAL A 101 -0.27 -3.03 -1.04
CA VAL A 101 -0.54 -1.75 -1.69
C VAL A 101 -1.43 -0.92 -0.78
N THR A 102 -1.07 0.34 -0.57
CA THR A 102 -1.82 1.27 0.29
C THR A 102 -1.78 2.70 -0.26
N GLY A 103 -2.60 3.56 0.31
CA GLY A 103 -2.74 4.95 -0.09
C GLY A 103 -3.46 5.79 0.96
N ALA A 104 -4.00 6.93 0.55
CA ALA A 104 -4.81 7.79 1.40
C ALA A 104 -5.93 8.44 0.59
N MET A 105 -7.07 8.65 1.23
CA MET A 105 -8.20 9.39 0.66
C MET A 105 -8.16 10.88 1.02
N ARG A 106 -7.48 11.25 2.11
CA ARG A 106 -7.28 12.62 2.55
C ARG A 106 -5.81 13.00 2.45
N ARG A 107 -5.57 14.25 2.06
CA ARG A 107 -4.22 14.81 2.02
C ARG A 107 -3.65 14.97 3.44
N PRO A 108 -2.31 14.92 3.61
CA PRO A 108 -1.66 15.10 4.91
C PRO A 108 -1.97 16.41 5.63
N ASP A 109 -2.29 17.49 4.90
CA ASP A 109 -2.60 18.81 5.49
C ASP A 109 -4.04 18.94 6.02
N LEU A 110 -4.90 17.94 5.80
CA LEU A 110 -6.29 17.98 6.22
C LEU A 110 -6.51 17.31 7.58
N PRO A 111 -7.43 17.84 8.42
CA PRO A 111 -7.86 17.15 9.63
C PRO A 111 -8.35 15.73 9.34
N GLY A 112 -7.87 14.77 10.13
CA GLY A 112 -8.21 13.37 9.95
C GLY A 112 -7.59 12.73 8.71
N ALA A 113 -6.42 13.19 8.27
CA ALA A 113 -5.60 12.51 7.26
C ALA A 113 -5.40 11.02 7.62
N ASP A 114 -5.66 10.14 6.66
CA ASP A 114 -5.64 8.68 6.84
C ASP A 114 -4.32 8.03 6.42
N GLY A 115 -3.45 8.77 5.72
CA GLY A 115 -2.16 8.28 5.21
C GLY A 115 -1.24 7.64 6.25
N PRO A 116 -0.93 8.31 7.38
CA PRO A 116 -0.04 7.74 8.39
C PRO A 116 -0.57 6.42 8.98
N ALA A 117 -1.88 6.35 9.27
CA ALA A 117 -2.51 5.14 9.81
C ALA A 117 -2.50 3.99 8.79
N ASN A 118 -2.89 4.27 7.53
CA ASN A 118 -2.87 3.27 6.46
C ASN A 118 -1.45 2.73 6.20
N LEU A 119 -0.45 3.60 6.20
CA LEU A 119 0.94 3.20 5.99
C LEU A 119 1.48 2.38 7.17
N ALA A 120 1.15 2.74 8.41
CA ALA A 120 1.54 1.96 9.59
C ALA A 120 0.92 0.56 9.55
N ALA A 121 -0.38 0.47 9.20
CA ALA A 121 -1.08 -0.79 9.03
C ALA A 121 -0.46 -1.65 7.90
N ALA A 122 -0.13 -1.03 6.76
CA ALA A 122 0.52 -1.72 5.65
C ALA A 122 1.92 -2.25 6.01
N LEU A 123 2.71 -1.48 6.76
CA LEU A 123 4.02 -1.92 7.28
C LEU A 123 3.89 -3.11 8.23
N ALA A 124 2.90 -3.08 9.13
CA ALA A 124 2.62 -4.19 10.04
C ALA A 124 2.27 -5.47 9.27
N VAL A 125 1.37 -5.38 8.29
CA VAL A 125 1.01 -6.51 7.40
C VAL A 125 2.22 -7.00 6.60
N ALA A 126 3.04 -6.08 6.06
CA ALA A 126 4.21 -6.44 5.27
C ALA A 126 5.30 -7.16 6.08
N ALA A 127 5.38 -6.90 7.39
CA ALA A 127 6.34 -7.49 8.30
C ALA A 127 5.88 -8.81 8.95
N ASP A 128 4.58 -9.13 8.88
CA ASP A 128 3.99 -10.24 9.64
C ASP A 128 4.06 -11.59 8.88
N PRO A 129 4.67 -12.65 9.45
CA PRO A 129 4.70 -13.97 8.84
C PRO A 129 3.32 -14.60 8.59
N ALA A 130 2.28 -14.24 9.35
CA ALA A 130 0.93 -14.75 9.17
C ALA A 130 0.26 -14.25 7.87
N CYS A 131 0.81 -13.18 7.27
CA CYS A 131 0.36 -12.58 6.02
C CYS A 131 1.08 -13.12 4.77
N ARG A 132 1.92 -14.16 4.94
CA ARG A 132 2.56 -14.87 3.81
C ARG A 132 1.56 -15.71 3.03
N ASP A 133 1.86 -15.93 1.76
CA ASP A 133 1.07 -16.77 0.84
C ASP A 133 -0.38 -16.31 0.63
N LEU A 134 -0.67 -15.02 0.84
CA LEU A 134 -2.00 -14.43 0.62
C LEU A 134 -2.14 -13.70 -0.72
N GLY A 135 -1.11 -13.76 -1.57
CA GLY A 135 -0.98 -12.93 -2.76
C GLY A 135 -0.65 -11.47 -2.41
N VAL A 136 -0.90 -10.57 -3.36
CA VAL A 136 -0.82 -9.12 -3.11
C VAL A 136 -2.04 -8.67 -2.32
N LEU A 137 -1.81 -7.81 -1.33
CA LEU A 137 -2.82 -7.31 -0.42
C LEU A 137 -3.06 -5.82 -0.64
N VAL A 138 -4.30 -5.37 -0.47
CA VAL A 138 -4.64 -3.95 -0.32
C VAL A 138 -4.97 -3.70 1.15
N VAL A 139 -4.30 -2.73 1.77
CA VAL A 139 -4.54 -2.35 3.16
C VAL A 139 -4.97 -0.89 3.25
N MET A 140 -6.20 -0.67 3.68
CA MET A 140 -6.83 0.65 3.80
C MET A 140 -7.83 0.63 4.95
N ALA A 141 -7.86 1.68 5.77
CA ALA A 141 -8.81 1.80 6.89
C ALA A 141 -8.84 0.57 7.81
N ASP A 142 -7.65 0.03 8.13
CA ASP A 142 -7.45 -1.19 8.94
C ASP A 142 -8.08 -2.48 8.38
N GLU A 143 -8.55 -2.49 7.13
CA GLU A 143 -9.01 -3.70 6.43
C GLU A 143 -7.93 -4.25 5.51
N ILE A 144 -7.80 -5.59 5.46
CA ILE A 144 -6.84 -6.32 4.64
C ILE A 144 -7.61 -7.05 3.54
N HIS A 145 -7.44 -6.64 2.29
CA HIS A 145 -8.14 -7.20 1.13
C HIS A 145 -7.19 -7.99 0.23
N ALA A 146 -7.68 -9.09 -0.34
CA ALA A 146 -7.01 -9.73 -1.47
C ALA A 146 -7.07 -8.80 -2.69
N ALA A 147 -5.94 -8.58 -3.38
CA ALA A 147 -5.88 -7.70 -4.55
C ALA A 147 -6.93 -8.04 -5.61
N ARG A 148 -7.14 -9.34 -5.88
CA ARG A 148 -8.15 -9.85 -6.83
C ARG A 148 -9.62 -9.49 -6.51
N HIS A 149 -9.92 -9.03 -5.30
CA HIS A 149 -11.28 -8.68 -4.87
C HIS A 149 -11.42 -7.22 -4.45
N ALA A 150 -10.31 -6.53 -4.14
CA ALA A 150 -10.31 -5.16 -3.68
C ALA A 150 -10.90 -4.22 -4.74
N ARG A 151 -11.79 -3.33 -4.30
CA ARG A 151 -12.44 -2.33 -5.16
C ARG A 151 -12.74 -1.05 -4.39
N LYS A 152 -12.46 0.10 -4.97
CA LYS A 152 -12.85 1.44 -4.51
C LYS A 152 -14.34 1.64 -4.76
N THR A 153 -15.12 1.71 -3.69
CA THR A 153 -16.59 1.77 -3.73
C THR A 153 -17.16 3.17 -3.50
N HIS A 154 -16.32 4.11 -3.07
CA HIS A 154 -16.69 5.49 -2.79
C HIS A 154 -15.64 6.49 -3.27
N THR A 155 -16.09 7.66 -3.73
CA THR A 155 -15.18 8.70 -4.25
C THR A 155 -14.48 9.49 -3.16
N THR A 156 -15.03 9.55 -1.94
CA THR A 156 -14.53 10.42 -0.85
C THR A 156 -14.39 9.76 0.52
N SER A 157 -14.90 8.54 0.73
CA SER A 157 -14.87 7.88 2.05
C SER A 157 -13.46 7.36 2.31
N VAL A 158 -12.97 7.43 3.55
CA VAL A 158 -11.71 6.79 3.95
C VAL A 158 -11.85 5.25 3.95
N ALA A 159 -13.03 4.74 4.31
CA ALA A 159 -13.39 3.32 4.20
C ALA A 159 -14.02 3.06 2.82
N THR A 160 -13.25 3.26 1.75
CA THR A 160 -13.74 3.11 0.37
C THR A 160 -13.38 1.77 -0.26
N PHE A 161 -12.26 1.18 0.11
CA PHE A 161 -11.88 -0.13 -0.43
C PHE A 161 -12.70 -1.22 0.24
N ALA A 162 -13.28 -2.09 -0.57
CA ALA A 162 -14.06 -3.24 -0.13
C ALA A 162 -13.71 -4.45 -1.00
N SER A 163 -14.12 -5.64 -0.56
CA SER A 163 -14.07 -6.87 -1.37
C SER A 163 -15.49 -7.37 -1.64
N PRO A 164 -16.19 -6.89 -2.68
CA PRO A 164 -17.58 -7.27 -2.93
C PRO A 164 -17.74 -8.79 -3.07
N GLY A 165 -18.65 -9.37 -2.29
CA GLY A 165 -18.99 -10.80 -2.31
C GLY A 165 -18.12 -11.70 -1.43
N THR A 166 -16.92 -11.28 -1.04
CA THR A 166 -15.99 -12.11 -0.23
C THR A 166 -15.60 -11.50 1.11
N GLY A 167 -15.65 -10.16 1.23
CA GLY A 167 -15.17 -9.45 2.43
C GLY A 167 -13.63 -9.36 2.53
N PRO A 168 -13.12 -8.58 3.50
CA PRO A 168 -11.69 -8.44 3.73
C PRO A 168 -11.10 -9.71 4.37
N LEU A 169 -9.95 -10.20 3.89
CA LEU A 169 -9.24 -11.37 4.45
C LEU A 169 -8.97 -11.25 5.95
N GLY A 170 -8.88 -10.03 6.46
CA GLY A 170 -8.64 -9.76 7.86
C GLY A 170 -8.64 -8.27 8.18
N HIS A 171 -8.20 -7.95 9.39
CA HIS A 171 -8.12 -6.58 9.90
C HIS A 171 -6.78 -6.34 10.60
N VAL A 172 -6.34 -5.09 10.66
CA VAL A 172 -5.27 -4.66 11.54
C VAL A 172 -5.90 -4.13 12.82
N VAL A 173 -5.59 -4.76 13.96
CA VAL A 173 -6.15 -4.39 15.27
C VAL A 173 -5.02 -4.01 16.18
N GLU A 174 -5.00 -2.74 16.62
CA GLU A 174 -3.95 -2.20 17.50
C GLU A 174 -2.53 -2.42 16.91
N GLY A 175 -2.39 -2.26 15.59
CA GLY A 175 -1.13 -2.46 14.87
C GLY A 175 -0.76 -3.92 14.59
N ALA A 176 -1.62 -4.88 14.93
CA ALA A 176 -1.39 -6.30 14.68
C ALA A 176 -2.35 -6.86 13.62
N PRO A 177 -1.86 -7.49 12.53
CA PRO A 177 -2.70 -8.18 11.56
C PRO A 177 -3.44 -9.36 12.17
N ARG A 178 -4.73 -9.51 11.84
CA ARG A 178 -5.58 -10.63 12.20
C ARG A 178 -6.27 -11.17 10.95
N ILE A 179 -5.75 -12.28 10.42
CA ILE A 179 -6.30 -12.95 9.23
C ILE A 179 -7.47 -13.85 9.67
N LEU A 180 -8.62 -13.68 9.01
CA LEU A 180 -9.86 -14.41 9.27
C LEU A 180 -10.07 -15.54 8.26
N PHE A 181 -9.68 -15.33 7.01
CA PHE A 181 -9.82 -16.31 5.92
C PHE A 181 -8.67 -16.21 4.91
N ARG A 182 -8.42 -17.31 4.19
CA ARG A 182 -7.34 -17.48 3.21
C ARG A 182 -7.90 -17.94 1.88
#